data_AF-A0A1Y4SCJ8-F1
#
_entry.id   AF-A0A1Y4SCJ8-F1
#
_cell.length_a   1.000
_cell.length_b   1.000
_cell.length_c   1.000
_cell.angle_alpha   90.00
_cell.angle_beta   90.00
_cell.angle_gamma   90.00
#
_symmetry.space_group_name_H-M   'P 1'
#
loop_
_entity.id
_entity.type
_entity.pdbx_description
1 polymer ?
#
loop_
_entity_poly.entity_id
_entity_poly.type
_entity_poly.pdbx_seq_one_letter_code
_entity_poly.pdbx_strand_id
1 'polypeptide(L)'
;MKEKLIIIGSGLAGLAAALAAAEQGQSSVLVSELPPERSQSVLAEGGINGELSGKTEDVLPHWADTVQAGAGLSDPNAVRGMVEAPRQRSSAREWSLGIWSLFSTIPPWFRFRGKIC
;
A
#
# COMPACT_ATOMS: atom_id res chain seq x y z
N MET A 1 -30.89 -9.10 0.03
CA MET A 1 -30.07 -8.43 -1.01
C MET A 1 -28.60 -8.66 -0.64
N LYS A 2 -27.73 -9.06 -1.57
CA LYS A 2 -26.29 -9.18 -1.27
C LYS A 2 -25.73 -7.76 -1.08
N GLU A 3 -25.18 -7.46 0.08
CA GLU A 3 -24.50 -6.18 0.30
C GLU A 3 -23.30 -6.09 -0.64
N LYS A 4 -23.26 -5.02 -1.44
CA LYS A 4 -22.14 -4.75 -2.36
C LYS A 4 -21.19 -3.78 -1.67
N LEU A 5 -19.93 -4.17 -1.55
CA LEU A 5 -18.88 -3.28 -1.06
C LEU A 5 -18.54 -2.27 -2.17
N ILE A 6 -18.67 -0.98 -1.90
CA ILE A 6 -18.27 0.08 -2.83
C ILE A 6 -16.96 0.68 -2.33
N ILE A 7 -15.94 0.64 -3.17
CA ILE A 7 -14.61 1.18 -2.89
C ILE A 7 -14.39 2.37 -3.82
N ILE A 8 -14.16 3.54 -3.24
CA ILE A 8 -13.95 4.78 -3.97
C ILE A 8 -12.44 5.08 -3.97
N GLY A 9 -11.84 5.06 -5.16
CA GLY A 9 -10.42 5.22 -5.40
C GLY A 9 -9.75 3.94 -5.87
N SER A 10 -9.02 4.01 -7.00
CA SER A 10 -8.31 2.88 -7.61
C SER A 10 -6.79 2.92 -7.40
N GLY A 11 -6.33 3.66 -6.38
CA GLY A 11 -4.93 3.63 -5.95
C GLY A 11 -4.56 2.36 -5.19
N LEU A 12 -3.33 2.30 -4.68
CA LEU A 12 -2.81 1.13 -3.98
C LEU A 12 -3.72 0.63 -2.85
N ALA A 13 -4.23 1.56 -2.02
CA ALA A 13 -5.12 1.22 -0.90
C ALA A 13 -6.47 0.65 -1.35
N GLY A 14 -7.05 1.20 -2.42
CA GLY A 14 -8.35 0.75 -2.96
C GLY A 14 -8.25 -0.63 -3.61
N LEU A 15 -7.19 -0.87 -4.38
CA LEU A 15 -6.89 -2.19 -4.94
C LEU A 15 -6.59 -3.23 -3.84
N ALA A 16 -5.82 -2.85 -2.81
CA ALA A 16 -5.56 -3.72 -1.67
C ALA A 16 -6.84 -4.09 -0.90
N ALA A 17 -7.75 -3.12 -0.71
CA ALA A 17 -9.05 -3.38 -0.09
C ALA A 17 -9.95 -4.27 -0.95
N ALA A 18 -9.97 -4.05 -2.27
CA ALA A 18 -10.75 -4.86 -3.21
C ALA A 18 -10.26 -6.32 -3.23
N LEU A 19 -8.94 -6.53 -3.19
CA LEU A 19 -8.34 -7.86 -3.13
C LEU A 19 -8.63 -8.55 -1.80
N ALA A 20 -8.50 -7.84 -0.67
CA ALA A 20 -8.86 -8.40 0.64
C ALA A 20 -10.35 -8.81 0.71
N ALA A 21 -11.25 -8.02 0.11
CA ALA A 21 -12.66 -8.37 0.01
C ALA A 21 -12.89 -9.61 -0.89
N ALA A 22 -12.15 -9.71 -2.00
CA ALA A 22 -12.23 -10.86 -2.90
C ALA A 22 -11.72 -12.16 -2.25
N GLU A 23 -10.64 -12.09 -1.45
CA GLU A 23 -10.13 -13.23 -0.65
C GLU A 23 -11.18 -13.75 0.34
N GLN A 24 -12.06 -12.88 0.82
CA GLN A 24 -13.17 -13.22 1.72
C GLN A 24 -14.46 -13.63 0.96
N GLY A 25 -14.41 -13.72 -0.38
CA GLY A 25 -15.56 -14.08 -1.21
C GLY A 25 -16.62 -12.98 -1.34
N GLN A 26 -16.30 -11.75 -0.94
CA GLN A 26 -17.20 -10.60 -1.02
C GLN A 26 -17.05 -9.88 -2.36
N SER A 27 -18.18 -9.62 -3.02
CA SER A 27 -18.19 -8.84 -4.26
C SER A 27 -18.03 -7.35 -3.95
N SER A 28 -17.04 -6.72 -4.59
CA SER A 28 -16.76 -5.30 -4.47
C SER A 28 -16.84 -4.60 -5.84
N VAL A 29 -17.15 -3.30 -5.81
CA VAL A 29 -17.12 -2.41 -6.97
C VAL A 29 -16.11 -1.31 -6.69
N LEU A 30 -15.11 -1.21 -7.56
CA LEU A 30 -14.09 -0.15 -7.51
C LEU A 30 -14.52 1.01 -8.42
N VAL A 31 -14.55 2.22 -7.88
CA VAL A 31 -14.95 3.42 -8.61
C VAL A 31 -13.81 4.43 -8.58
N SER A 32 -13.38 4.92 -9.73
CA SER A 32 -12.38 5.97 -9.85
C SER A 32 -12.63 6.82 -11.10
N GLU A 33 -12.23 8.09 -11.03
CA GLU A 33 -12.34 9.01 -12.16
C GLU A 33 -11.38 8.65 -13.31
N LEU A 34 -10.19 8.17 -12.96
CA LEU A 34 -9.14 7.78 -13.89
C LEU A 34 -8.84 6.29 -13.75
N PRO A 35 -8.25 5.67 -14.78
CA PRO A 35 -7.82 4.28 -14.71
C PRO A 35 -6.69 4.10 -13.66
N PRO A 36 -6.57 2.91 -13.04
CA PRO A 36 -5.68 2.68 -11.88
C PRO A 36 -4.21 3.03 -12.14
N GLU A 37 -3.74 2.87 -13.38
CA GLU A 37 -2.37 3.15 -13.82
C GLU A 37 -2.02 4.64 -13.78
N ARG A 38 -3.02 5.52 -13.67
CA ARG A 38 -2.83 6.97 -13.49
C ARG A 38 -3.02 7.43 -12.04
N SER A 39 -3.12 6.50 -11.10
CA SER A 39 -3.17 6.85 -9.68
C SER A 39 -1.84 7.44 -9.20
N GLN A 40 -1.88 8.31 -8.20
CA GLN A 40 -0.67 8.90 -7.62
C GLN A 40 0.27 7.85 -7.00
N SER A 41 -0.26 6.67 -6.65
CA SER A 41 0.54 5.54 -6.18
C SER A 41 1.59 5.09 -7.20
N VAL A 42 1.35 5.27 -8.50
CA VAL A 42 2.29 4.91 -9.59
C VAL A 42 3.54 5.79 -9.60
N LEU A 43 3.43 7.01 -9.06
CA LEU A 43 4.51 8.00 -9.08
C LEU A 43 5.46 7.86 -7.88
N ALA A 44 5.24 6.88 -7.00
CA ALA A 44 6.09 6.67 -5.82
C ALA A 44 7.43 6.01 -6.20
N GLU A 45 8.55 6.68 -5.91
CA GLU A 45 9.89 6.19 -6.28
C GLU A 45 10.72 5.70 -5.08
N GLY A 46 10.48 6.22 -3.87
CA GLY A 46 11.33 5.98 -2.69
C GLY A 46 11.24 4.57 -2.09
N GLY A 47 10.26 3.78 -2.49
CA GLY A 47 9.99 2.45 -1.93
C GLY A 47 9.04 2.47 -0.73
N ILE A 48 8.81 1.28 -0.14
CA ILE A 48 7.93 1.08 1.02
C ILE A 48 8.80 0.76 2.23
N ASN A 49 8.68 1.54 3.31
CA ASN A 49 9.37 1.25 4.55
C ASN A 49 8.62 0.13 5.31
N GLY A 50 9.33 -0.95 5.66
CA GLY A 50 8.76 -2.07 6.38
C GLY A 50 9.86 -2.96 6.93
N GLU A 51 9.71 -3.40 8.19
CA GLU A 51 10.63 -4.37 8.79
C GLU A 51 10.33 -5.77 8.24
N LEU A 52 11.33 -6.41 7.66
CA LEU A 52 11.20 -7.69 6.94
C LEU A 52 11.93 -8.85 7.60
N SER A 53 12.58 -8.63 8.75
CA SER A 53 13.27 -9.67 9.53
C SER A 53 12.31 -10.67 10.16
N GLY A 54 11.04 -10.27 10.34
CA GLY A 54 10.00 -11.08 10.95
C GLY A 54 10.07 -11.14 12.48
N LYS A 55 11.04 -10.46 13.10
CA LYS A 55 11.22 -10.40 14.56
C LYS A 55 10.39 -9.28 15.17
N THR A 56 9.85 -9.51 16.36
CA THR A 56 9.01 -8.49 17.04
C THR A 56 9.88 -7.35 17.58
N GLU A 57 11.05 -7.70 18.10
CA GLU A 57 12.04 -6.77 18.64
C GLU A 57 12.52 -5.71 17.63
N ASP A 58 12.53 -6.04 16.33
CA ASP A 58 13.00 -5.15 15.27
C ASP A 58 11.92 -4.14 14.81
N VAL A 59 10.66 -4.34 15.21
CA VAL A 59 9.53 -3.45 14.83
C VAL A 59 9.43 -2.21 15.74
N LEU A 60 9.91 -2.32 16.98
CA LEU A 60 9.81 -1.25 17.98
C LEU A 60 10.53 0.05 17.58
N PRO A 61 11.75 0.02 16.99
CA PRO A 61 12.39 1.23 16.49
C PRO A 61 11.56 1.94 15.41
N HIS A 62 11.01 1.20 14.45
CA HIS A 62 10.17 1.77 13.38
C HIS A 62 8.89 2.40 13.94
N TRP A 63 8.26 1.78 14.94
CA TRP A 63 7.13 2.38 15.65
C TRP A 63 7.51 3.71 16.32
N ALA A 64 8.62 3.72 17.07
CA ALA A 64 9.07 4.90 17.81
C ALA A 64 9.40 6.06 16.87
N ASP A 65 10.13 5.80 15.78
CA ASP A 65 10.47 6.79 14.76
C ASP A 65 9.20 7.40 14.13
N THR A 66 8.20 6.57 13.83
CA THR A 66 6.94 7.02 13.22
C THR A 66 6.09 7.85 14.18
N VAL A 67 6.00 7.46 15.45
CA VAL A 67 5.29 8.24 16.49
C VAL A 67 5.99 9.58 16.73
N GLN A 68 7.31 9.59 16.80
CA GLN A 68 8.10 10.81 16.98
C GLN A 68 7.95 11.75 15.78
N ALA A 69 8.04 11.24 14.56
CA ALA A 69 7.82 12.01 13.33
C ALA A 69 6.41 12.60 13.25
N GLY A 70 5.42 11.93 13.86
CA GLY A 70 4.04 12.39 13.95
C GLY A 70 3.80 13.60 14.85
N ALA A 71 4.82 14.10 15.57
CA ALA A 71 4.74 15.28 16.43
C ALA A 71 3.56 15.26 17.43
N GLY A 72 3.19 14.06 17.91
CA GLY A 72 2.08 13.86 18.86
C GLY A 72 0.67 13.81 18.24
N LEU A 73 0.55 13.88 16.91
CA LEU A 73 -0.73 13.78 16.20
C LEU A 73 -1.06 12.35 15.73
N SER A 74 -0.06 11.48 15.65
CA SER A 74 -0.25 10.08 15.28
C SER A 74 -0.91 9.29 16.41
N ASP A 75 -1.94 8.49 16.10
CA ASP A 75 -2.47 7.48 17.02
C ASP A 75 -1.44 6.34 17.18
N PRO A 76 -0.85 6.15 18.38
CA PRO A 76 0.18 5.14 18.57
C PRO A 76 -0.29 3.70 18.32
N ASN A 77 -1.58 3.41 18.49
CA ASN A 77 -2.15 2.08 18.25
C ASN A 77 -2.28 1.80 16.75
N ALA A 78 -2.71 2.80 15.98
CA ALA A 78 -2.78 2.69 14.52
C ALA A 78 -1.37 2.52 13.91
N VAL A 79 -0.39 3.29 14.40
CA VAL A 79 1.02 3.17 13.99
C VAL A 79 1.54 1.77 14.31
N ARG A 80 1.21 1.23 15.50
CA ARG A 80 1.61 -0.13 15.88
C ARG A 80 1.06 -1.20 14.93
N GLY A 81 -0.23 -1.12 14.61
CA GLY A 81 -0.84 -2.03 13.64
C GLY A 81 -0.18 -1.94 12.25
N MET A 82 0.18 -0.74 11.81
CA MET A 82 0.87 -0.52 10.54
C MET A 82 2.27 -1.16 10.50
N VAL A 83 3.09 -0.97 11.54
CA VAL A 83 4.47 -1.50 11.53
C VAL A 83 4.54 -3.02 11.76
N GLU A 84 3.52 -3.61 12.38
CA GLU A 84 3.42 -5.06 12.58
C GLU A 84 2.83 -5.79 11.35
N ALA A 85 2.16 -5.08 10.44
CA ALA A 85 1.48 -5.66 9.27
C ALA A 85 2.38 -6.46 8.29
N PRO A 86 3.62 -6.05 7.98
CA PRO A 86 4.51 -6.82 7.08
C PRO A 86 4.82 -8.22 7.60
N ARG A 87 4.81 -8.41 8.93
CA ARG A 87 4.98 -9.73 9.54
C ARG A 87 3.77 -10.63 9.33
N GLN A 88 2.56 -10.07 9.40
CA GLN A 88 1.31 -10.84 9.27
C GLN A 88 1.06 -11.30 7.83
N ARG A 89 1.62 -10.58 6.85
CA ARG A 89 1.49 -10.88 5.44
C ARG A 89 2.87 -11.31 4.91
N SER A 90 3.20 -12.60 5.03
CA SER A 90 4.43 -13.19 4.47
C SER A 90 4.59 -12.91 2.96
N SER A 91 3.48 -12.69 2.27
CA SER A 91 3.43 -12.24 0.88
C SER A 91 3.76 -10.75 0.69
N ALA A 92 4.06 -9.95 1.72
CA ALA A 92 4.41 -8.52 1.57
C ALA A 92 5.66 -8.30 0.71
N ARG A 93 6.62 -9.23 0.73
CA ARG A 93 7.77 -9.26 -0.18
C ARG A 93 7.34 -9.53 -1.63
N GLU A 94 6.48 -10.53 -1.83
CA GLU A 94 5.94 -10.87 -3.15
C GLU A 94 4.96 -9.82 -3.69
N TRP A 95 4.24 -9.13 -2.81
CA TRP A 95 3.37 -8.00 -3.12
C TRP A 95 4.19 -6.78 -3.52
N SER A 96 5.25 -6.45 -2.77
CA SER A 96 6.14 -5.34 -3.13
C SER A 96 6.81 -5.60 -4.48
N LEU A 97 7.27 -6.83 -4.73
CA LEU A 97 7.82 -7.25 -6.01
C LEU A 97 6.77 -7.36 -7.13
N GLY A 98 5.55 -7.78 -6.81
CA GLY A 98 4.44 -7.95 -7.74
C GLY A 98 3.84 -6.61 -8.19
N ILE A 99 3.70 -5.65 -7.27
CA ILE A 99 3.30 -4.27 -7.58
C ILE A 99 4.38 -3.61 -8.44
N TRP A 100 5.66 -3.81 -8.11
CA TRP A 100 6.76 -3.28 -8.90
C TRP A 100 6.84 -3.91 -10.29
N SER A 101 6.55 -5.22 -10.40
CA SER A 101 6.42 -5.94 -11.67
C SER A 101 5.29 -5.37 -12.55
N LEU A 102 4.12 -5.10 -11.94
CA LEU A 102 2.99 -4.42 -12.60
C LEU A 102 3.34 -3.00 -13.09
N PHE A 103 4.22 -2.28 -12.37
CA PHE A 103 4.71 -0.97 -12.83
C PHE A 103 5.81 -1.06 -13.88
N SER A 104 6.62 -2.13 -13.88
CA SER A 104 7.72 -2.32 -14.84
C SER A 104 7.28 -2.83 -16.22
N THR A 105 6.00 -3.21 -16.39
CA THR A 105 5.41 -3.50 -17.71
C THR A 105 4.97 -2.24 -18.46
N ILE A 106 5.19 -1.05 -17.88
CA ILE A 106 4.99 0.23 -18.55
C ILE A 106 6.08 0.41 -19.62
N PRO A 107 5.73 0.61 -20.91
CA PRO A 107 6.71 0.72 -21.98
C PRO A 107 7.71 1.87 -21.77
N PRO A 108 8.98 1.73 -22.21
CA PRO A 108 10.04 2.68 -21.91
C PRO A 108 9.78 4.12 -22.42
N TRP A 109 8.89 4.31 -23.39
CA TRP A 109 8.46 5.61 -23.89
C TRP A 109 7.40 6.33 -23.02
N PHE A 110 6.89 5.67 -21.98
CA PHE A 110 5.97 6.25 -20.99
C PHE A 110 6.69 6.69 -19.70
N ARG A 111 8.02 6.54 -19.63
CA ARG A 111 8.85 7.04 -18.54
C ARG A 111 8.92 8.56 -18.64
N PHE A 112 8.08 9.25 -17.88
CA PHE A 112 8.10 10.71 -17.78
C PHE A 112 9.52 11.19 -17.42
N ARG A 113 10.24 11.77 -18.39
CA ARG A 113 11.43 12.60 -18.16
C ARG A 113 11.00 13.98 -17.67
N GLY A 114 10.22 14.01 -16.60
CA GLY A 114 9.77 15.25 -15.95
C GLY A 114 10.45 15.40 -14.61
N LYS A 115 11.63 16.03 -14.58
CA LYS A 115 12.06 16.74 -13.37
C LYS A 115 11.09 17.89 -13.18
N ILE A 116 10.24 17.84 -12.16
CA ILE A 116 9.54 19.01 -11.63
C ILE A 116 9.68 18.95 -10.11
N CYS A 117 10.53 19.85 -9.63
CA CYS A 117 10.84 20.30 -8.27
C CYS A 117 10.76 19.29 -7.11
#